data_AF-A0A8B6FM92-F1
#
_entry.id   AF-A0A8B6FM92-F1
#
_cell.length_a   1.000
_cell.length_b   1.000
_cell.length_c   1.000
_cell.angle_alpha   90.00
_cell.angle_beta   90.00
_cell.angle_gamma   90.00
#
_symmetry.space_group_name_H-M   'P 1'
#
loop_
_entity.id
_entity.type
_entity.pdbx_description
1 polymer ?
#
loop_
_entity_poly.entity_id
_entity_poly.type
_entity_poly.pdbx_seq_one_letter_code
_entity_poly.pdbx_strand_id
1 'polypeptide(L)'
;MATPTSSTHLGIERDNTSNTGTKLVVKKRIITARRTVYALMGAGLHGLNGVNPKAAIHLIQTYVLPRLLYGLDVITLTTEDMKNLSTYFRKLLRQIQHLPDRTANVASHLLLGRITIESEIHKRILKTFGNIIRNENSIERKLAIRQLATKSLQSGSWFTKTVEIANIYDLPSPYDIIDNPPGKQLLKNLVNKTVGDHCIKQMISEAKSKSTLSRLNYENVKEGKIHNIWKSCGTNPYAITSASLKAKLATGTIYLQYHRAKFSNGHVSPICQLCAEEEEDILHFILKCSKLQYIRDDFLHMISEVLTENLEDQDLIQELITNDEHLCQLVIDCSKFRFLNENAQNRIETLSRVSTWPSRQIWKSDLDRKREKKKARHERNTEFADANETLEEHRANVYAHGEGDVNREYGMSGQRGQRGINTDGFRYNNPHTVSIRPEPYDGGEDWEEYISHFEVCAELGRWRDADKVLALAAALRGPARTFYISLEQTEKRDYGILTQRLGLRFGSTRQQNRWLSRLEMRKRNPGEAIAALADDLRQMAQRAYIDLDARAQEVLALNQLYKSVTPEVKYQCTNQGL
;
A
#
# COMPACT_ATOMS: atom_id res chain seq x y z
N MET A 1 -1.20 -40.00 12.68
CA MET A 1 -1.74 -38.94 11.80
C MET A 1 -1.22 -37.61 12.30
N ALA A 2 -0.36 -36.93 11.53
CA ALA A 2 0.12 -35.60 11.90
C ALA A 2 -1.04 -34.59 11.71
N THR A 3 -1.50 -33.98 12.81
CA THR A 3 -2.49 -32.89 12.74
C THR A 3 -1.88 -31.72 11.95
N PRO A 4 -2.56 -31.19 10.92
CA PRO A 4 -2.04 -30.05 10.18
C PRO A 4 -1.79 -28.86 11.12
N THR A 5 -0.61 -28.25 11.01
CA THR A 5 -0.14 -27.16 11.88
C THR A 5 -0.95 -25.88 11.72
N SER A 6 -1.62 -25.70 10.57
CA SER A 6 -2.57 -24.61 10.35
C SER A 6 -3.78 -25.08 9.54
N SER A 7 -4.96 -24.53 9.82
CA SER A 7 -6.21 -24.78 9.08
C SER A 7 -6.88 -23.46 8.72
N THR A 8 -7.46 -23.38 7.52
CA THR A 8 -8.26 -22.21 7.10
C THR A 8 -9.73 -22.52 7.35
N HIS A 9 -10.38 -21.76 8.22
CA HIS A 9 -11.81 -21.88 8.50
C HIS A 9 -12.53 -20.57 8.15
N LEU A 10 -13.46 -20.61 7.20
CA LEU A 10 -14.20 -19.43 6.69
C LEU A 10 -13.29 -18.28 6.23
N GLY A 11 -12.15 -18.63 5.63
CA GLY A 11 -11.14 -17.67 5.17
C GLY A 11 -10.31 -17.04 6.29
N ILE A 12 -10.37 -17.54 7.52
CA ILE A 12 -9.52 -17.16 8.65
C ILE A 12 -8.58 -18.33 8.94
N GLU A 13 -7.27 -18.07 8.90
CA GLU A 13 -6.28 -19.08 9.26
C GLU A 13 -6.15 -19.20 10.77
N ARG A 14 -6.17 -20.44 11.25
CA ARG A 14 -5.95 -20.82 12.63
C ARG A 14 -4.73 -21.71 12.67
N ASP A 15 -3.71 -21.25 13.39
CA ASP A 15 -2.54 -22.04 13.73
C ASP A 15 -2.77 -22.63 15.13
N ASN A 16 -2.41 -23.90 15.34
CA ASN A 16 -2.54 -24.55 16.64
C ASN A 16 -1.57 -23.99 17.69
N THR A 17 -0.61 -23.14 17.27
CA THR A 17 0.27 -22.38 18.15
C THR A 17 -0.32 -20.97 18.43
N SER A 18 -0.69 -20.74 19.69
CA SER A 18 -1.67 -19.73 20.15
C SER A 18 -1.35 -18.24 19.89
N ASN A 19 -0.14 -17.89 19.44
CA ASN A 19 0.27 -16.49 19.19
C ASN A 19 0.71 -16.21 17.74
N THR A 20 1.03 -17.23 16.96
CA THR A 20 1.56 -17.11 15.59
C THR A 20 0.42 -16.98 14.56
N GLY A 21 -0.71 -17.65 14.81
CA GLY A 21 -1.89 -17.62 13.94
C GLY A 21 -2.54 -16.23 13.83
N THR A 22 -2.77 -15.53 14.94
CA THR A 22 -3.41 -14.19 14.94
C THR A 22 -2.58 -13.16 14.18
N LYS A 23 -1.26 -13.17 14.38
CA LYS A 23 -0.32 -12.29 13.65
C LYS A 23 -0.37 -12.54 12.14
N LEU A 24 -0.46 -13.81 11.74
CA LEU A 24 -0.57 -14.20 10.33
C LEU A 24 -1.89 -13.69 9.72
N VAL A 25 -3.00 -13.79 10.46
CA VAL A 25 -4.31 -13.27 10.03
C VAL A 25 -4.25 -11.75 9.83
N VAL A 26 -3.75 -11.00 10.81
CA VAL A 26 -3.65 -9.52 10.73
C VAL A 26 -2.79 -9.10 9.54
N LYS A 27 -1.63 -9.75 9.35
CA LYS A 27 -0.74 -9.50 8.21
C LYS A 27 -1.46 -9.78 6.88
N LYS A 28 -2.20 -10.89 6.77
CA LYS A 28 -2.98 -11.23 5.57
C LYS A 28 -4.11 -10.23 5.29
N ARG A 29 -4.80 -9.73 6.31
CA ARG A 29 -5.82 -8.68 6.16
C ARG A 29 -5.23 -7.36 5.66
N ILE A 30 -4.08 -6.94 6.21
CA ILE A 30 -3.38 -5.75 5.73
C ILE A 30 -2.92 -5.92 4.27
N ILE A 31 -2.38 -7.09 3.89
CA ILE A 31 -1.99 -7.37 2.50
C ILE A 31 -3.20 -7.32 1.57
N THR A 32 -4.33 -7.92 1.97
CA THR A 32 -5.57 -7.93 1.19
C THR A 32 -6.14 -6.52 1.02
N ALA A 33 -6.13 -5.72 2.09
CA ALA A 33 -6.54 -4.32 2.05
C ALA A 33 -5.63 -3.51 1.11
N ARG A 34 -4.30 -3.70 1.16
CA ARG A 34 -3.35 -3.07 0.23
C ARG A 34 -3.61 -3.42 -1.23
N ARG A 35 -3.82 -4.71 -1.54
CA ARG A 35 -4.19 -5.16 -2.89
C ARG A 35 -5.48 -4.50 -3.37
N THR A 36 -6.44 -4.31 -2.47
CA THR A 36 -7.70 -3.63 -2.78
C THR A 36 -7.49 -2.14 -3.07
N VAL A 37 -6.63 -1.46 -2.28
CA VAL A 37 -6.22 -0.08 -2.57
C VAL A 37 -5.55 0.02 -3.95
N TYR A 38 -4.66 -0.92 -4.30
CA TYR A 38 -4.02 -0.96 -5.61
C TYR A 38 -5.01 -1.20 -6.75
N ALA A 39 -6.01 -2.07 -6.56
CA ALA A 39 -7.05 -2.27 -7.55
C ALA A 39 -7.92 -1.02 -7.77
N LEU A 40 -8.11 -0.20 -6.73
CA LEU A 40 -8.87 1.06 -6.80
C LEU A 40 -8.05 2.25 -7.32
N MET A 41 -6.78 2.05 -7.67
CA MET A 41 -5.97 3.09 -8.29
C MET A 41 -6.58 3.56 -9.60
N GLY A 42 -7.03 2.65 -10.48
CA GLY A 42 -7.75 3.01 -11.70
C GLY A 42 -9.03 3.83 -11.47
N ALA A 43 -9.66 3.70 -10.30
CA ALA A 43 -10.80 4.52 -9.86
C ALA A 43 -10.39 5.86 -9.20
N GLY A 44 -9.11 6.22 -9.29
CA GLY A 44 -8.58 7.48 -8.77
C GLY A 44 -8.09 7.44 -7.33
N LEU A 45 -7.89 6.27 -6.68
CA LEU A 45 -7.31 6.20 -5.33
C LEU A 45 -5.77 6.41 -5.31
N HIS A 46 -5.29 7.38 -6.10
CA HIS A 46 -3.87 7.71 -6.30
C HIS A 46 -3.33 8.82 -5.39
N GLY A 47 -4.15 9.34 -4.47
CA GLY A 47 -3.79 10.53 -3.73
C GLY A 47 -3.85 11.77 -4.64
N LEU A 48 -2.70 12.36 -5.00
CA LEU A 48 -2.63 13.77 -5.42
C LEU A 48 -3.17 13.94 -6.83
N ASN A 49 -2.95 12.88 -7.62
CA ASN A 49 -3.48 12.71 -8.97
C ASN A 49 -4.78 11.91 -8.94
N GLY A 50 -5.39 11.78 -7.77
CA GLY A 50 -6.56 10.97 -7.52
C GLY A 50 -7.82 11.80 -7.32
N VAL A 51 -8.89 11.11 -6.92
CA VAL A 51 -10.16 11.74 -6.51
C VAL A 51 -9.99 12.52 -5.22
N ASN A 52 -10.91 13.46 -4.97
CA ASN A 52 -10.89 14.26 -3.74
C ASN A 52 -10.97 13.36 -2.47
N PRO A 53 -10.47 13.81 -1.31
CA PRO A 53 -10.44 12.97 -0.11
C PRO A 53 -11.82 12.53 0.38
N LYS A 54 -12.87 13.32 0.08
CA LYS A 54 -14.27 12.98 0.34
C LYS A 54 -14.73 11.73 -0.43
N ALA A 55 -14.41 11.64 -1.72
CA ALA A 55 -14.68 10.44 -2.52
C ALA A 55 -13.75 9.29 -2.15
N ALA A 56 -12.46 9.57 -1.91
CA ALA A 56 -11.48 8.56 -1.54
C ALA A 56 -11.86 7.84 -0.23
N ILE A 57 -12.35 8.56 0.79
CA ILE A 57 -12.77 7.91 2.04
C ILE A 57 -14.01 7.03 1.84
N HIS A 58 -14.93 7.44 0.95
CA HIS A 58 -16.09 6.61 0.60
C HIS A 58 -15.65 5.31 -0.08
N LEU A 59 -14.69 5.35 -1.01
CA LEU A 59 -14.12 4.14 -1.62
C LEU A 59 -13.47 3.23 -0.58
N ILE A 60 -12.73 3.80 0.37
CA ILE A 60 -12.10 3.04 1.46
C ILE A 60 -13.17 2.37 2.33
N GLN A 61 -14.21 3.08 2.73
CA GLN A 61 -15.30 2.52 3.55
C GLN A 61 -16.04 1.39 2.82
N THR A 62 -16.24 1.52 1.51
CA THR A 62 -17.04 0.59 0.71
C THR A 62 -16.27 -0.68 0.38
N TYR A 63 -14.99 -0.56 0.02
CA TYR A 63 -14.23 -1.68 -0.57
C TYR A 63 -13.06 -2.14 0.29
N VAL A 64 -12.32 -1.21 0.90
CA VAL A 64 -11.07 -1.53 1.61
C VAL A 64 -11.34 -1.98 3.04
N LEU A 65 -12.16 -1.21 3.77
CA LEU A 65 -12.42 -1.43 5.19
C LEU A 65 -13.10 -2.78 5.47
N PRO A 66 -14.08 -3.26 4.67
CA PRO A 66 -14.66 -4.59 4.87
C PRO A 66 -13.62 -5.70 4.74
N ARG A 67 -12.68 -5.57 3.80
CA ARG A 67 -11.61 -6.57 3.58
C ARG A 67 -10.51 -6.50 4.62
N LEU A 68 -10.22 -5.31 5.15
CA LEU A 68 -9.30 -5.11 6.26
C LEU A 68 -9.84 -5.74 7.56
N LEU A 69 -11.13 -5.57 7.83
CA LEU A 69 -11.75 -5.96 9.10
C LEU A 69 -12.35 -7.36 9.12
N TYR A 70 -12.37 -8.06 7.99
CA TYR A 70 -13.00 -9.37 7.87
C TYR A 70 -12.43 -10.37 8.90
N GLY A 71 -13.31 -10.91 9.74
CA GLY A 71 -12.97 -11.92 10.74
C GLY A 71 -12.15 -11.42 11.93
N LEU A 72 -11.83 -10.11 12.00
CA LEU A 72 -11.10 -9.55 13.15
C LEU A 72 -11.98 -9.40 14.40
N ASP A 73 -13.30 -9.46 14.22
CA ASP A 73 -14.29 -9.33 15.29
C ASP A 73 -14.52 -10.62 16.08
N VAL A 74 -14.00 -11.76 15.62
CA VAL A 74 -14.13 -13.08 16.26
C VAL A 74 -12.79 -13.63 16.77
N ILE A 75 -11.73 -12.82 16.77
CA ILE A 75 -10.40 -13.18 17.27
C ILE A 75 -9.98 -12.22 18.37
N THR A 76 -9.18 -12.71 19.32
CA THR A 76 -8.58 -11.87 20.36
C THR A 76 -7.30 -11.23 19.81
N LEU A 77 -7.35 -9.92 19.58
CA LEU A 77 -6.21 -9.14 19.06
C LEU A 77 -5.27 -8.73 20.18
N THR A 78 -3.96 -8.87 19.96
CA THR A 78 -2.94 -8.33 20.87
C THR A 78 -2.78 -6.82 20.69
N THR A 79 -2.11 -6.16 21.65
CA THR A 79 -1.75 -4.74 21.55
C THR A 79 -0.89 -4.44 20.31
N GLU A 80 0.03 -5.34 19.97
CA GLU A 80 0.88 -5.22 18.78
C GLU A 80 0.08 -5.39 17.49
N ASP A 81 -0.88 -6.32 17.44
CA ASP A 81 -1.80 -6.47 16.30
C ASP A 81 -2.60 -5.17 16.06
N MET A 82 -3.15 -4.61 17.14
CA MET A 82 -3.92 -3.36 17.08
C MET A 82 -3.05 -2.18 16.63
N LYS A 83 -1.79 -2.12 17.08
CA LYS A 83 -0.82 -1.12 16.64
C LYS A 83 -0.50 -1.24 15.16
N ASN A 84 -0.36 -2.46 14.63
CA ASN A 84 -0.10 -2.71 13.22
C ASN A 84 -1.28 -2.29 12.33
N LEU A 85 -2.51 -2.66 12.71
CA LEU A 85 -3.74 -2.22 12.04
C LEU A 85 -3.89 -0.70 12.07
N SER A 86 -3.70 -0.09 13.24
CA SER A 86 -3.79 1.36 13.43
C SER A 86 -2.74 2.11 12.61
N THR A 87 -1.53 1.57 12.50
CA THR A 87 -0.46 2.17 11.67
C THR A 87 -0.80 2.10 10.19
N TYR A 88 -1.30 0.96 9.71
CA TYR A 88 -1.73 0.83 8.32
C TYR A 88 -2.87 1.80 7.99
N PHE A 89 -3.92 1.83 8.83
CA PHE A 89 -5.09 2.68 8.59
C PHE A 89 -4.73 4.17 8.61
N ARG A 90 -3.96 4.64 9.60
CA ARG A 90 -3.49 6.04 9.65
C ARG A 90 -2.66 6.43 8.42
N LYS A 91 -1.76 5.55 7.96
CA LYS A 91 -0.98 5.81 6.73
C LYS A 91 -1.89 5.96 5.52
N LEU A 92 -2.91 5.12 5.39
CA LEU A 92 -3.91 5.22 4.32
C LEU A 92 -4.69 6.53 4.39
N LEU A 93 -5.18 6.93 5.58
CA LEU A 93 -5.90 8.20 5.77
C LEU A 93 -5.04 9.43 5.46
N ARG A 94 -3.75 9.40 5.82
CA ARG A 94 -2.80 10.48 5.48
C ARG A 94 -2.53 10.54 3.99
N GLN A 95 -2.38 9.38 3.34
CA GLN A 95 -2.10 9.28 1.92
C GLN A 95 -3.20 9.95 1.08
N ILE A 96 -4.47 9.64 1.34
CA ILE A 96 -5.57 10.23 0.57
C ILE A 96 -5.70 11.75 0.80
N GLN A 97 -5.24 12.25 1.94
CA GLN A 97 -5.25 13.67 2.31
C GLN A 97 -3.96 14.42 1.96
N HIS A 98 -2.91 13.75 1.49
CA HIS A 98 -1.55 14.32 1.28
C HIS A 98 -0.91 14.91 2.52
N LEU A 99 -1.28 14.40 3.69
CA LEU A 99 -0.73 14.86 4.95
C LEU A 99 0.64 14.21 5.20
N PRO A 100 1.65 14.96 5.66
CA PRO A 100 2.96 14.41 6.02
C PRO A 100 2.89 13.34 7.12
N ASP A 101 3.89 12.47 7.21
CA ASP A 101 3.95 11.44 8.27
C ASP A 101 4.04 12.01 9.70
N ARG A 102 4.57 13.23 9.84
CA ARG A 102 4.64 13.98 11.10
C ARG A 102 3.31 14.58 11.55
N THR A 103 2.28 14.54 10.70
CA THR A 103 0.95 15.05 11.07
C THR A 103 0.42 14.30 12.28
N ALA A 104 -0.14 15.01 13.26
CA ALA A 104 -0.75 14.38 14.43
C ALA A 104 -1.75 13.28 14.03
N ASN A 105 -1.70 12.13 14.71
CA ASN A 105 -2.52 10.96 14.36
C ASN A 105 -4.02 11.31 14.32
N VAL A 106 -4.52 12.03 15.32
CA VAL A 106 -5.92 12.44 15.43
C VAL A 106 -6.37 13.37 14.31
N ALA A 107 -5.48 14.20 13.76
CA ALA A 107 -5.84 15.15 12.72
C ALA A 107 -6.32 14.47 11.43
N SER A 108 -5.64 13.39 11.01
CA SER A 108 -6.05 12.64 9.81
C SER A 108 -7.43 11.97 9.96
N HIS A 109 -7.83 11.69 11.19
CA HIS A 109 -9.14 11.12 11.52
C HIS A 109 -10.23 12.20 11.57
N LEU A 110 -9.99 13.28 12.32
CA LEU A 110 -10.94 14.37 12.53
C LEU A 110 -11.32 15.07 11.21
N LEU A 111 -10.34 15.33 10.34
CA LEU A 111 -10.59 15.98 9.05
C LEU A 111 -11.55 15.17 8.14
N LEU A 112 -11.53 13.84 8.23
CA LEU A 112 -12.38 12.95 7.44
C LEU A 112 -13.65 12.51 8.19
N GLY A 113 -13.83 12.92 9.45
CA GLY A 113 -14.90 12.41 10.31
C GLY A 113 -14.83 10.90 10.54
N ARG A 114 -13.63 10.32 10.65
CA ARG A 114 -13.44 8.88 10.79
C ARG A 114 -12.94 8.51 12.17
N ILE A 115 -13.59 7.53 12.81
CA ILE A 115 -13.10 6.91 14.05
C ILE A 115 -11.84 6.07 13.82
N THR A 116 -11.19 5.65 14.90
CA THR A 116 -10.03 4.78 14.84
C THR A 116 -10.40 3.38 14.35
N ILE A 117 -9.42 2.65 13.81
CA ILE A 117 -9.63 1.26 13.37
C ILE A 117 -10.00 0.36 14.56
N GLU A 118 -9.46 0.65 15.73
CA GLU A 118 -9.79 0.00 16.99
C GLU A 118 -11.27 0.17 17.33
N SER A 119 -11.79 1.39 17.27
CA SER A 119 -13.21 1.67 17.53
C SER A 119 -14.11 0.99 16.49
N GLU A 120 -13.70 0.90 15.22
CA GLU A 120 -14.43 0.11 14.21
C GLU A 120 -14.49 -1.39 14.54
N ILE A 121 -13.39 -1.95 15.04
CA ILE A 121 -13.32 -3.35 15.47
C ILE A 121 -14.20 -3.55 16.70
N HIS A 122 -14.13 -2.66 17.70
CA HIS A 122 -14.97 -2.73 18.90
C HIS A 122 -16.46 -2.68 18.58
N LYS A 123 -16.88 -1.79 17.65
CA LYS A 123 -18.27 -1.80 17.15
C LYS A 123 -18.66 -3.16 16.60
N ARG A 124 -17.79 -3.78 15.80
CA ARG A 124 -18.07 -5.11 15.21
C ARG A 124 -18.15 -6.20 16.29
N ILE A 125 -17.20 -6.24 17.22
CA ILE A 125 -17.18 -7.19 18.34
C ILE A 125 -18.49 -7.11 19.13
N LEU A 126 -18.90 -5.91 19.56
CA LEU A 126 -20.13 -5.71 20.33
C LEU A 126 -21.40 -6.10 19.55
N LYS A 127 -21.45 -5.79 18.25
CA LYS A 127 -22.56 -6.21 17.37
C LYS A 127 -22.60 -7.73 17.17
N THR A 128 -21.43 -8.36 17.04
CA THR A 128 -21.29 -9.82 16.92
C THR A 128 -21.71 -10.51 18.21
N PHE A 129 -21.28 -10.02 19.37
CA PHE A 129 -21.76 -10.49 20.67
C PHE A 129 -23.28 -10.41 20.79
N GLY A 130 -23.86 -9.26 20.44
CA GLY A 130 -25.31 -9.07 20.41
C GLY A 130 -26.05 -10.06 19.51
N ASN A 131 -25.47 -10.46 18.38
CA ASN A 131 -26.07 -11.48 17.51
C ASN A 131 -26.00 -12.87 18.14
N ILE A 132 -24.91 -13.20 18.83
CA ILE A 132 -24.74 -14.47 19.53
C ILE A 132 -25.81 -14.63 20.62
N ILE A 133 -25.94 -13.66 21.52
CA ILE A 133 -26.85 -13.77 22.67
C ILE A 133 -28.34 -13.78 22.29
N ARG A 134 -28.70 -13.18 21.14
CA ARG A 134 -30.08 -13.23 20.60
C ARG A 134 -30.46 -14.59 19.99
N ASN A 135 -29.47 -15.43 19.66
CA ASN A 135 -29.75 -16.71 19.04
C ASN A 135 -29.87 -17.79 20.12
N GLU A 136 -31.09 -17.96 20.65
CA GLU A 136 -31.36 -18.73 21.87
C GLU A 136 -30.86 -20.17 21.82
N ASN A 137 -30.99 -20.82 20.65
CA ASN A 137 -30.69 -22.23 20.46
C ASN A 137 -29.25 -22.50 19.98
N SER A 138 -28.45 -21.46 19.80
CA SER A 138 -27.10 -21.57 19.25
C SER A 138 -26.10 -22.15 20.25
N ILE A 139 -25.12 -22.91 19.75
CA ILE A 139 -23.99 -23.40 20.55
C ILE A 139 -23.17 -22.21 21.07
N GLU A 140 -23.07 -21.16 20.26
CA GLU A 140 -22.38 -19.91 20.56
C GLU A 140 -22.97 -19.21 21.77
N ARG A 141 -24.31 -19.16 21.91
CA ARG A 141 -24.96 -18.58 23.10
C ARG A 141 -24.70 -19.43 24.34
N LYS A 142 -24.81 -20.77 24.23
CA LYS A 142 -24.47 -21.68 25.34
C LYS A 142 -23.02 -21.49 25.79
N LEU A 143 -22.12 -21.30 24.83
CA LEU A 143 -20.71 -20.99 25.09
C LEU A 143 -20.54 -19.62 25.76
N ALA A 144 -21.27 -18.60 25.31
CA ALA A 144 -21.25 -17.27 25.92
C ALA A 144 -21.65 -17.33 27.40
N ILE A 145 -22.77 -17.97 27.71
CA ILE A 145 -23.27 -18.16 29.09
C ILE A 145 -22.22 -18.85 29.94
N ARG A 146 -21.68 -19.99 29.46
CA ARG A 146 -20.67 -20.75 30.19
C ARG A 146 -19.40 -19.94 30.42
N GLN A 147 -18.88 -19.26 29.39
CA GLN A 147 -17.61 -18.54 29.52
C GLN A 147 -17.74 -17.31 30.41
N LEU A 148 -18.84 -16.56 30.31
CA LEU A 148 -19.09 -15.42 31.18
C LEU A 148 -19.28 -15.86 32.65
N ALA A 149 -19.93 -16.98 32.90
CA ALA A 149 -20.11 -17.49 34.26
C ALA A 149 -18.82 -18.06 34.89
N THR A 150 -17.85 -18.52 34.09
CA THR A 150 -16.70 -19.31 34.61
C THR A 150 -15.35 -18.64 34.48
N LYS A 151 -15.19 -17.68 33.56
CA LYS A 151 -13.89 -17.07 33.27
C LYS A 151 -13.73 -15.73 33.99
N SER A 152 -12.56 -15.52 34.60
CA SER A 152 -12.20 -14.22 35.16
C SER A 152 -11.94 -13.19 34.06
N LEU A 153 -12.07 -11.91 34.40
CA LEU A 153 -11.77 -10.80 33.49
C LEU A 153 -10.32 -10.81 32.99
N GLN A 154 -9.39 -11.41 33.74
CA GLN A 154 -7.99 -11.56 33.34
C GLN A 154 -7.77 -12.70 32.33
N SER A 155 -8.80 -13.47 31.99
CA SER A 155 -8.69 -14.54 31.00
C SER A 155 -8.61 -13.99 29.57
N GLY A 156 -7.86 -14.68 28.69
CA GLY A 156 -7.80 -14.37 27.26
C GLY A 156 -9.07 -14.76 26.47
N SER A 157 -10.21 -14.96 27.14
CA SER A 157 -11.47 -15.31 26.47
C SER A 157 -11.96 -14.15 25.60
N TRP A 158 -12.52 -14.48 24.44
CA TRP A 158 -13.16 -13.49 23.59
C TRP A 158 -14.38 -12.86 24.28
N PHE A 159 -15.15 -13.63 25.06
CA PHE A 159 -16.34 -13.12 25.76
C PHE A 159 -15.97 -12.17 26.91
N THR A 160 -14.90 -12.45 27.66
CA THR A 160 -14.40 -11.51 28.69
C THR A 160 -13.89 -10.22 28.04
N LYS A 161 -13.29 -10.31 26.85
CA LYS A 161 -12.92 -9.12 26.08
C LYS A 161 -14.12 -8.24 25.70
N THR A 162 -15.29 -8.83 25.44
CA THR A 162 -16.51 -8.04 25.18
C THR A 162 -16.96 -7.24 26.40
N VAL A 163 -16.71 -7.74 27.62
CA VAL A 163 -16.98 -7.02 28.87
C VAL A 163 -16.04 -5.84 29.03
N GLU A 164 -14.73 -6.05 28.82
CA GLU A 164 -13.76 -4.96 28.83
C GLU A 164 -14.12 -3.86 27.84
N ILE A 165 -14.50 -4.24 26.62
CA ILE A 165 -14.89 -3.28 25.57
C ILE A 165 -16.17 -2.54 25.97
N ALA A 166 -17.17 -3.21 26.54
CA ALA A 166 -18.39 -2.55 27.01
C ALA A 166 -18.06 -1.50 28.09
N ASN A 167 -17.16 -1.82 29.02
CA ASN A 167 -16.71 -0.92 30.08
C ASN A 167 -15.97 0.31 29.54
N ILE A 168 -15.15 0.18 28.48
CA ILE A 168 -14.47 1.33 27.85
C ILE A 168 -15.48 2.39 27.37
N TYR A 169 -16.66 1.96 26.94
CA TYR A 169 -17.66 2.83 26.30
C TYR A 169 -18.90 3.10 27.17
N ASP A 170 -18.85 2.74 28.46
CA ASP A 170 -19.98 2.84 29.39
C ASP A 170 -21.27 2.22 28.83
N LEU A 171 -21.15 1.06 28.19
CA LEU A 171 -22.26 0.29 27.64
C LEU A 171 -22.77 -0.74 28.65
N PRO A 172 -24.04 -1.20 28.54
CA PRO A 172 -24.55 -2.30 29.36
C PRO A 172 -23.62 -3.50 29.31
N SER A 173 -23.32 -4.07 30.48
CA SER A 173 -22.37 -5.17 30.56
C SER A 173 -22.93 -6.40 29.84
N PRO A 174 -22.09 -7.19 29.16
CA PRO A 174 -22.47 -8.51 28.66
C PRO A 174 -23.15 -9.41 29.69
N TYR A 175 -22.84 -9.26 30.99
CA TYR A 175 -23.53 -9.97 32.07
C TYR A 175 -25.00 -9.56 32.21
N ASP A 176 -25.30 -8.28 32.02
CA ASP A 176 -26.64 -7.73 32.24
C ASP A 176 -27.59 -8.03 31.09
N ILE A 177 -27.05 -8.18 29.88
CA ILE A 177 -27.83 -8.28 28.64
C ILE A 177 -27.94 -9.71 28.09
N ILE A 178 -27.28 -10.70 28.70
CA ILE A 178 -27.25 -12.08 28.16
C ILE A 178 -28.60 -12.80 28.25
N ASP A 179 -29.33 -12.56 29.34
CA ASP A 179 -30.64 -13.17 29.59
C ASP A 179 -31.74 -12.45 28.81
N ASN A 180 -31.67 -11.12 28.77
CA ASN A 180 -32.64 -10.24 28.08
C ASN A 180 -31.95 -9.37 27.03
N PRO A 181 -31.60 -9.94 25.85
CA PRO A 181 -30.81 -9.23 24.87
C PRO A 181 -31.58 -8.11 24.17
N PRO A 182 -31.00 -6.92 23.99
CA PRO A 182 -31.66 -5.83 23.29
C PRO A 182 -31.90 -6.17 21.80
N GLY A 183 -32.97 -5.60 21.25
CA GLY A 183 -33.31 -5.73 19.83
C GLY A 183 -32.14 -5.34 18.91
N LYS A 184 -32.02 -6.03 17.76
CA LYS A 184 -30.87 -5.88 16.83
C LYS A 184 -30.62 -4.43 16.42
N GLN A 185 -31.67 -3.71 16.05
CA GLN A 185 -31.55 -2.32 15.60
C GLN A 185 -31.23 -1.37 16.76
N LEU A 186 -31.84 -1.60 17.94
CA LEU A 186 -31.57 -0.83 19.15
C LEU A 186 -30.11 -0.94 19.56
N LEU A 187 -29.58 -2.17 19.65
CA LEU A 187 -28.16 -2.40 19.98
C LEU A 187 -27.23 -1.79 18.93
N LYS A 188 -27.54 -1.96 17.63
CA LYS A 188 -26.74 -1.39 16.54
C LYS A 188 -26.65 0.13 16.66
N ASN A 189 -27.77 0.79 16.91
CA ASN A 189 -27.83 2.25 17.06
C ASN A 189 -27.07 2.71 18.30
N LEU A 190 -27.28 2.04 19.44
CA LEU A 190 -26.59 2.33 20.69
C LEU A 190 -25.07 2.22 20.51
N VAL A 191 -24.58 1.06 20.07
CA VAL A 191 -23.14 0.80 19.86
C VAL A 191 -22.53 1.76 18.85
N ASN A 192 -23.20 2.01 17.72
CA ASN A 192 -22.65 2.93 16.73
C ASN A 192 -22.50 4.35 17.28
N LYS A 193 -23.50 4.83 18.04
CA LYS A 193 -23.51 6.17 18.64
C LYS A 193 -22.49 6.28 19.77
N THR A 194 -22.54 5.42 20.79
CA THR A 194 -21.69 5.53 21.99
C THR A 194 -20.21 5.38 21.65
N VAL A 195 -19.84 4.35 20.88
CA VAL A 195 -18.45 4.12 20.47
C VAL A 195 -17.95 5.26 19.58
N GLY A 196 -18.80 5.74 18.67
CA GLY A 196 -18.50 6.88 17.81
C GLY A 196 -18.23 8.16 18.61
N ASP A 197 -19.17 8.53 19.47
CA ASP A 197 -19.10 9.73 20.31
C ASP A 197 -17.91 9.68 21.27
N HIS A 198 -17.67 8.54 21.92
CA HIS A 198 -16.52 8.35 22.81
C HIS A 198 -15.20 8.55 22.06
N CYS A 199 -15.03 7.89 20.90
CA CYS A 199 -13.83 7.98 20.10
C CYS A 199 -13.56 9.42 19.62
N ILE A 200 -14.60 10.11 19.11
CA ILE A 200 -14.48 11.50 18.66
C ILE A 200 -14.12 12.42 19.84
N LYS A 201 -14.78 12.28 21.01
CA LYS A 201 -14.48 13.07 22.21
C LYS A 201 -13.02 12.90 22.65
N GLN A 202 -12.54 11.66 22.69
CA GLN A 202 -11.14 11.36 23.04
C GLN A 202 -10.17 12.01 22.06
N MET A 203 -10.42 11.89 20.75
CA MET A 203 -9.57 12.51 19.73
C MET A 203 -9.58 14.04 19.79
N ILE A 204 -10.72 14.67 20.10
CA ILE A 204 -10.80 16.12 20.30
C ILE A 204 -10.00 16.54 21.53
N SER A 205 -10.07 15.79 22.64
CA SER A 205 -9.27 16.07 23.83
C SER A 205 -7.77 16.02 23.53
N GLU A 206 -7.32 14.99 22.79
CA GLU A 206 -5.93 14.89 22.34
C GLU A 206 -5.56 15.99 21.33
N ALA A 207 -6.50 16.43 20.50
CA ALA A 207 -6.23 17.48 19.53
C ALA A 207 -6.07 18.86 20.19
N LYS A 208 -6.90 19.16 21.21
CA LYS A 208 -6.85 20.41 21.98
C LYS A 208 -5.54 20.59 22.76
N SER A 209 -4.87 19.51 23.16
CA SER A 209 -3.57 19.61 23.84
C SER A 209 -2.39 19.90 22.88
N LYS A 210 -2.64 19.94 21.56
CA LYS A 210 -1.61 20.13 20.54
C LYS A 210 -1.71 21.52 19.92
N SER A 211 -0.70 22.35 20.15
CA SER A 211 -0.60 23.69 19.55
C SER A 211 -0.67 23.67 18.02
N THR A 212 -0.16 22.62 17.37
CA THR A 212 -0.20 22.47 15.90
C THR A 212 -1.60 22.32 15.33
N LEU A 213 -2.57 21.91 16.14
CA LEU A 213 -3.96 21.75 15.73
C LEU A 213 -4.86 22.87 16.27
N SER A 214 -4.29 23.91 16.87
CA SER A 214 -5.06 24.99 17.48
C SER A 214 -6.01 25.68 16.50
N ARG A 215 -5.67 25.69 15.20
CA ARG A 215 -6.44 26.37 14.14
C ARG A 215 -7.63 25.57 13.59
N LEU A 216 -7.80 24.29 13.95
CA LEU A 216 -8.97 23.50 13.54
C LEU A 216 -10.19 23.78 14.41
N ASN A 217 -11.38 23.77 13.80
CA ASN A 217 -12.63 23.71 14.55
C ASN A 217 -12.95 22.28 15.01
N TYR A 218 -13.28 22.13 16.29
CA TYR A 218 -13.71 20.86 16.89
C TYR A 218 -15.20 20.82 17.22
N GLU A 219 -15.91 21.91 16.98
CA GLU A 219 -17.33 22.00 17.26
C GLU A 219 -18.11 21.24 16.20
N ASN A 220 -19.15 20.53 16.65
CA ASN A 220 -19.99 19.71 15.77
C ASN A 220 -19.24 18.64 14.96
N VAL A 221 -18.01 18.26 15.36
CA VAL A 221 -17.31 17.11 14.80
C VAL A 221 -18.02 15.84 15.25
N LYS A 222 -18.35 14.99 14.28
CA LYS A 222 -19.07 13.73 14.49
C LYS A 222 -18.54 12.69 13.51
N GLU A 223 -18.73 11.43 13.82
CA GLU A 223 -18.44 10.35 12.88
C GLU A 223 -19.26 10.50 11.60
N GLY A 224 -18.60 10.33 10.45
CA GLY A 224 -19.16 10.51 9.12
C GLY A 224 -19.20 11.96 8.63
N LYS A 225 -19.06 12.96 9.52
CA LYS A 225 -19.05 14.37 9.13
C LYS A 225 -17.65 14.80 8.70
N ILE A 226 -17.48 15.02 7.40
CA ILE A 226 -16.23 15.47 6.80
C ILE A 226 -16.03 16.98 7.06
N HIS A 227 -14.79 17.38 7.31
CA HIS A 227 -14.41 18.77 7.54
C HIS A 227 -14.62 19.66 6.31
N ASN A 228 -14.91 20.94 6.51
CA ASN A 228 -15.24 21.89 5.45
C ASN A 228 -14.15 21.96 4.35
N ILE A 229 -12.88 21.93 4.75
CA ILE A 229 -11.70 21.86 3.84
C ILE A 229 -11.87 20.81 2.74
N TRP A 230 -12.36 19.61 3.09
CA TRP A 230 -12.58 18.53 2.12
C TRP A 230 -14.00 18.51 1.56
N LYS A 231 -14.98 19.02 2.32
CA LYS A 231 -16.39 19.04 1.92
C LYS A 231 -16.63 19.92 0.69
N SER A 232 -16.06 21.12 0.67
CA SER A 232 -16.20 22.04 -0.47
C SER A 232 -15.18 21.76 -1.59
N CYS A 233 -14.32 20.75 -1.44
CA CYS A 233 -13.24 20.47 -2.39
C CYS A 233 -13.79 19.89 -3.69
N GLY A 234 -13.55 20.60 -4.81
CA GLY A 234 -13.87 20.12 -6.15
C GLY A 234 -13.04 18.89 -6.56
N THR A 235 -13.30 18.41 -7.79
CA THR A 235 -12.63 17.23 -8.38
C THR A 235 -11.41 17.56 -9.22
N ASN A 236 -11.20 18.84 -9.58
CA ASN A 236 -10.03 19.28 -10.34
C ASN A 236 -8.73 19.08 -9.50
N PRO A 237 -7.66 18.52 -10.08
CA PRO A 237 -6.35 18.37 -9.42
C PRO A 237 -5.81 19.64 -8.74
N TYR A 238 -6.06 20.81 -9.33
CA TYR A 238 -5.67 22.10 -8.72
C TYR A 238 -6.40 22.32 -7.38
N ALA A 239 -7.73 22.16 -7.37
CA ALA A 239 -8.53 22.32 -6.16
C ALA A 239 -8.13 21.33 -5.04
N ILE A 240 -7.81 20.08 -5.42
CA ILE A 240 -7.34 19.05 -4.49
C ILE A 240 -5.98 19.44 -3.89
N THR A 241 -5.08 19.97 -4.72
CA THR A 241 -3.74 20.40 -4.29
C THR A 241 -3.82 21.58 -3.33
N SER A 242 -4.64 22.58 -3.63
CA SER A 242 -4.86 23.74 -2.75
C SER A 242 -5.53 23.34 -1.43
N ALA A 243 -6.57 22.50 -1.47
CA ALA A 243 -7.21 22.00 -0.25
C ALA A 243 -6.24 21.19 0.63
N SER A 244 -5.32 20.43 0.01
CA SER A 244 -4.24 19.73 0.71
C SER A 244 -3.26 20.67 1.41
N LEU A 245 -2.90 21.77 0.76
CA LEU A 245 -2.04 22.78 1.37
C LEU A 245 -2.73 23.45 2.56
N LYS A 246 -4.01 23.78 2.40
CA LYS A 246 -4.84 24.32 3.48
C LYS A 246 -4.99 23.34 4.65
N ALA A 247 -5.19 22.04 4.39
CA ALA A 247 -5.17 21.02 5.43
C ALA A 247 -3.81 20.95 6.16
N LYS A 248 -2.69 21.19 5.47
CA LYS A 248 -1.37 21.27 6.11
C LYS A 248 -1.19 22.52 6.96
N LEU A 249 -1.74 23.66 6.52
CA LEU A 249 -1.79 24.90 7.31
C LEU A 249 -2.60 24.68 8.59
N ALA A 250 -3.82 24.15 8.46
CA ALA A 250 -4.72 23.89 9.58
C ALA A 250 -4.17 22.88 10.58
N THR A 251 -3.32 21.95 10.13
CA THR A 251 -2.68 20.94 10.99
C THR A 251 -1.28 21.33 11.47
N GLY A 252 -0.79 22.53 11.13
CA GLY A 252 0.54 22.99 11.53
C GLY A 252 1.68 22.15 10.93
N THR A 253 1.48 21.57 9.75
CA THR A 253 2.43 20.65 9.11
C THR A 253 3.10 21.22 7.86
N ILE A 254 2.75 22.44 7.46
CA ILE A 254 3.49 23.20 6.44
C ILE A 254 4.94 23.44 6.93
N TYR A 255 5.88 23.61 6.01
CA TYR A 255 7.31 23.79 6.34
C TYR A 255 7.87 25.03 5.65
N LEU A 256 7.59 26.19 6.25
CA LEU A 256 8.05 27.50 5.78
C LEU A 256 9.50 27.76 6.21
N GLN A 257 10.15 28.82 5.71
CA GLN A 257 11.53 29.15 6.06
C GLN A 257 11.73 29.34 7.56
N TYR A 258 10.78 29.96 8.27
CA TYR A 258 10.79 30.02 9.74
C TYR A 258 10.98 28.65 10.38
N HIS A 259 10.24 27.64 9.88
CA HIS A 259 10.31 26.28 10.40
C HIS A 259 11.62 25.59 10.00
N ARG A 260 12.14 25.89 8.80
CA ARG A 260 13.43 25.38 8.35
C ARG A 260 14.53 25.86 9.27
N ALA A 261 14.64 27.18 9.47
CA ALA A 261 15.61 27.79 10.37
C ALA A 261 15.52 27.22 11.81
N LYS A 262 14.29 27.07 12.33
CA LYS A 262 14.06 26.58 13.69
C LYS A 262 14.43 25.11 13.92
N PHE A 263 14.29 24.25 12.91
CA PHE A 263 14.40 22.79 13.08
C PHE A 263 15.54 22.16 12.26
N SER A 264 16.30 22.91 11.47
CA SER A 264 17.48 22.40 10.78
C SER A 264 18.74 22.60 11.61
N ASN A 265 19.62 21.60 11.63
CA ASN A 265 20.94 21.70 12.27
C ASN A 265 21.94 22.57 11.49
N GLY A 266 21.57 23.08 10.31
CA GLY A 266 22.37 23.99 9.50
C GLY A 266 21.90 25.44 9.62
N HIS A 267 22.75 26.39 9.22
CA HIS A 267 22.41 27.82 9.14
C HIS A 267 21.46 28.07 7.96
N VAL A 268 20.17 27.80 8.16
CA VAL A 268 19.11 28.15 7.19
C VAL A 268 18.50 29.47 7.61
N SER A 269 18.45 30.44 6.68
CA SER A 269 17.81 31.73 6.93
C SER A 269 16.29 31.57 7.11
N PRO A 270 15.67 32.22 8.11
CA PRO A 270 14.22 32.23 8.27
C PRO A 270 13.51 33.14 7.25
N ILE A 271 14.27 33.92 6.47
CA ILE A 271 13.75 34.95 5.56
C ILE A 271 13.02 34.31 4.37
N CYS A 272 11.88 34.90 4.02
CA CYS A 272 11.06 34.52 2.87
C CYS A 272 11.86 34.54 1.57
N GLN A 273 11.80 33.44 0.82
CA GLN A 273 12.51 33.30 -0.46
C GLN A 273 11.83 34.06 -1.61
N LEU A 274 10.65 34.62 -1.38
CA LEU A 274 9.92 35.39 -2.39
C LEU A 274 10.23 36.89 -2.26
N CYS A 275 9.96 37.49 -1.11
CA CYS A 275 10.23 38.92 -0.91
C CYS A 275 11.66 39.22 -0.43
N ALA A 276 12.34 38.28 0.24
CA ALA A 276 13.63 38.49 0.87
C ALA A 276 13.66 39.60 1.95
N GLU A 277 12.50 40.00 2.49
CA GLU A 277 12.36 41.15 3.40
C GLU A 277 12.10 40.74 4.87
N GLU A 278 11.25 39.74 5.10
CA GLU A 278 10.80 39.32 6.44
C GLU A 278 10.89 37.79 6.64
N GLU A 279 10.74 37.32 7.88
CA GLU A 279 10.66 35.89 8.18
C GLU A 279 9.41 35.25 7.55
N GLU A 280 9.55 34.06 6.94
CA GLU A 280 8.41 33.33 6.37
C GLU A 280 7.72 32.49 7.44
N ASP A 281 6.90 33.14 8.27
CA ASP A 281 5.94 32.49 9.15
C ASP A 281 4.57 32.34 8.48
N ILE A 282 3.57 31.79 9.20
CA ILE A 282 2.24 31.56 8.64
C ILE A 282 1.54 32.88 8.28
N LEU A 283 1.69 33.92 9.11
CA LEU A 283 1.05 35.22 8.87
C LEU A 283 1.68 35.90 7.66
N HIS A 284 3.00 35.89 7.54
CA HIS A 284 3.71 36.42 6.38
C HIS A 284 3.33 35.67 5.10
N PHE A 285 3.29 34.34 5.18
CA PHE A 285 2.93 33.48 4.05
C PHE A 285 1.50 33.73 3.55
N ILE A 286 0.53 33.89 4.46
CA ILE A 286 -0.88 34.06 4.10
C ILE A 286 -1.23 35.52 3.78
N LEU A 287 -0.69 36.49 4.53
CA LEU A 287 -1.17 37.87 4.55
C LEU A 287 -0.13 38.94 4.17
N LYS A 288 1.17 38.79 4.53
CA LYS A 288 2.13 39.93 4.47
C LYS A 288 3.16 39.97 3.34
N CYS A 289 3.57 38.82 2.77
CA CYS A 289 4.53 38.78 1.65
C CYS A 289 4.20 39.72 0.48
N SER A 290 5.01 40.75 0.26
CA SER A 290 4.83 41.80 -0.76
C SER A 290 4.71 41.25 -2.19
N LYS A 291 5.43 40.17 -2.51
CA LYS A 291 5.39 39.52 -3.84
C LYS A 291 4.10 38.75 -4.13
N LEU A 292 3.27 38.50 -3.12
CA LEU A 292 1.98 37.82 -3.27
C LEU A 292 0.79 38.78 -3.14
N GLN A 293 1.04 40.09 -2.95
CA GLN A 293 -0.01 41.07 -2.70
C GLN A 293 -1.05 41.14 -3.82
N TYR A 294 -0.60 41.11 -5.08
CA TYR A 294 -1.51 41.15 -6.24
C TYR A 294 -2.51 39.99 -6.29
N ILE A 295 -2.15 38.82 -5.73
CA ILE A 295 -3.08 37.68 -5.62
C ILE A 295 -4.03 37.92 -4.44
N ARG A 296 -3.53 38.56 -3.38
CA ARG A 296 -4.26 38.77 -2.13
C ARG A 296 -5.38 39.76 -2.21
N ASP A 297 -5.11 40.90 -2.85
CA ASP A 297 -6.07 42.00 -2.93
C ASP A 297 -7.40 41.52 -3.53
N ASP A 298 -7.34 40.76 -4.64
CA ASP A 298 -8.52 40.20 -5.31
C ASP A 298 -9.35 39.31 -4.38
N PHE A 299 -8.73 38.36 -3.66
CA PHE A 299 -9.53 37.44 -2.84
C PHE A 299 -9.95 38.03 -1.50
N LEU A 300 -9.15 38.94 -0.92
CA LEU A 300 -9.52 39.63 0.32
C LEU A 300 -10.73 40.53 0.07
N HIS A 301 -10.79 41.17 -1.11
CA HIS A 301 -11.98 41.86 -1.56
C HIS A 301 -13.20 40.91 -1.64
N MET A 302 -13.05 39.77 -2.32
CA MET A 302 -14.14 38.78 -2.41
C MET A 302 -14.56 38.20 -1.04
N ILE A 303 -13.63 38.02 -0.10
CA ILE A 303 -13.97 37.60 1.27
C ILE A 303 -14.77 38.71 1.97
N SER A 304 -14.35 39.98 1.83
CA SER A 304 -15.07 41.13 2.37
C SER A 304 -16.51 41.18 1.86
N GLU A 305 -16.72 41.03 0.55
CA GLU A 305 -18.05 40.96 -0.06
C GLU A 305 -18.90 39.85 0.56
N VAL A 306 -18.34 38.63 0.70
CA VAL A 306 -19.06 37.51 1.32
C VAL A 306 -19.44 37.82 2.78
N LEU A 307 -18.56 38.49 3.54
CA LEU A 307 -18.86 38.90 4.91
C LEU A 307 -19.98 39.93 4.94
N THR A 308 -19.91 40.99 4.13
CA THR A 308 -20.93 42.05 4.06
C THR A 308 -22.30 41.52 3.58
N GLU A 309 -22.33 40.54 2.69
CA GLU A 309 -23.58 39.90 2.26
C GLU A 309 -24.24 39.04 3.34
N ASN A 310 -23.48 38.57 4.33
CA ASN A 310 -23.96 37.58 5.32
C ASN A 310 -23.99 38.12 6.76
N LEU A 311 -23.44 39.30 7.03
CA LEU A 311 -23.36 39.91 8.34
C LEU A 311 -23.81 41.38 8.26
N GLU A 312 -24.68 41.77 9.18
CA GLU A 312 -25.15 43.16 9.30
C GLU A 312 -24.18 44.02 10.12
N ASP A 313 -23.45 43.40 11.05
CA ASP A 313 -22.51 44.05 11.97
C ASP A 313 -21.22 44.48 11.25
N GLN A 314 -21.15 45.77 10.91
CA GLN A 314 -20.00 46.37 10.23
C GLN A 314 -18.74 46.41 11.09
N ASP A 315 -18.88 46.57 12.41
CA ASP A 315 -17.74 46.62 13.33
C ASP A 315 -17.07 45.24 13.40
N LEU A 316 -17.87 44.16 13.46
CA LEU A 316 -17.38 42.79 13.41
C LEU A 316 -16.70 42.48 12.07
N ILE A 317 -17.28 42.91 10.94
CA ILE A 317 -16.65 42.71 9.62
C ILE A 317 -15.28 43.40 9.58
N GLN A 318 -15.22 44.66 10.04
CA GLN A 318 -13.98 45.42 10.07
C GLN A 318 -12.94 44.76 11.00
N GLU A 319 -13.35 44.25 12.16
CA GLU A 319 -12.49 43.50 13.08
C GLU A 319 -11.91 42.24 12.41
N LEU A 320 -12.73 41.46 11.70
CA LEU A 320 -12.30 40.23 11.03
C LEU A 320 -11.30 40.47 9.90
N ILE A 321 -11.40 41.61 9.22
CA ILE A 321 -10.52 41.98 8.09
C ILE A 321 -9.23 42.63 8.58
N THR A 322 -9.29 43.48 9.62
CA THR A 322 -8.12 44.24 10.09
C THR A 322 -7.23 43.45 11.05
N ASN A 323 -7.79 42.51 11.80
CA ASN A 323 -7.01 41.68 12.71
C ASN A 323 -6.36 40.50 11.97
N ASP A 324 -5.03 40.55 11.83
CA ASP A 324 -4.23 39.53 11.14
C ASP A 324 -4.52 38.08 11.62
N GLU A 325 -4.74 37.86 12.92
CA GLU A 325 -5.00 36.51 13.45
C GLU A 325 -6.41 36.04 13.11
N HIS A 326 -7.40 36.93 13.18
CA HIS A 326 -8.77 36.61 12.78
C HIS A 326 -8.85 36.34 11.28
N LEU A 327 -8.24 37.18 10.45
CA LEU A 327 -8.18 37.02 9.01
C LEU A 327 -7.42 35.73 8.63
N CYS A 328 -6.28 35.46 9.27
CA CYS A 328 -5.54 34.22 9.07
C CYS A 328 -6.37 32.99 9.46
N GLN A 329 -7.09 33.03 10.59
CA GLN A 329 -8.00 31.97 10.99
C GLN A 329 -9.15 31.81 10.00
N LEU A 330 -9.69 32.89 9.45
CA LEU A 330 -10.77 32.88 8.45
C LEU A 330 -10.30 32.21 7.16
N VAL A 331 -9.08 32.53 6.72
CA VAL A 331 -8.48 31.93 5.52
C VAL A 331 -8.12 30.46 5.75
N ILE A 332 -7.62 30.05 6.92
CA ILE A 332 -7.21 28.67 7.21
C ILE A 332 -8.39 27.74 7.52
N ASP A 333 -9.33 28.19 8.35
CA ASP A 333 -10.52 27.43 8.74
C ASP A 333 -11.59 28.40 9.27
N CYS A 334 -12.40 28.90 8.34
CA CYS A 334 -13.52 29.79 8.63
C CYS A 334 -14.61 29.15 9.49
N SER A 335 -14.62 27.82 9.64
CA SER A 335 -15.68 27.13 10.38
C SER A 335 -15.67 27.41 11.87
N LYS A 336 -14.58 27.97 12.41
CA LYS A 336 -14.52 28.45 13.80
C LYS A 336 -15.45 29.64 14.08
N PHE A 337 -15.78 30.42 13.06
CA PHE A 337 -16.66 31.57 13.19
C PHE A 337 -18.12 31.10 13.11
N ARG A 338 -18.73 30.82 14.27
CA ARG A 338 -20.06 30.21 14.39
C ARG A 338 -21.19 31.04 13.78
N PHE A 339 -21.03 32.35 13.73
CA PHE A 339 -22.00 33.26 13.14
C PHE A 339 -22.07 33.13 11.60
N LEU A 340 -21.04 32.56 10.96
CA LEU A 340 -21.08 32.28 9.53
C LEU A 340 -21.94 31.06 9.25
N ASN A 341 -22.99 31.25 8.46
CA ASN A 341 -23.82 30.16 7.96
C ASN A 341 -23.02 29.22 7.01
N GLU A 342 -23.60 28.06 6.70
CA GLU A 342 -22.93 27.05 5.86
C GLU A 342 -22.60 27.56 4.44
N ASN A 343 -23.43 28.43 3.87
CA ASN A 343 -23.20 29.00 2.54
C ASN A 343 -21.98 29.93 2.53
N ALA A 344 -21.91 30.86 3.49
CA ALA A 344 -20.78 31.77 3.68
C ALA A 344 -19.48 30.99 3.92
N GLN A 345 -19.52 29.98 4.81
CA GLN A 345 -18.37 29.11 5.07
C GLN A 345 -17.90 28.40 3.78
N ASN A 346 -18.80 27.85 2.98
CA ASN A 346 -18.43 27.17 1.73
C ASN A 346 -17.82 28.13 0.69
N ARG A 347 -18.35 29.36 0.59
CA ARG A 347 -17.83 30.40 -0.32
C ARG A 347 -16.44 30.86 0.11
N ILE A 348 -16.26 31.23 1.37
CA ILE A 348 -14.95 31.63 1.93
C ILE A 348 -13.95 30.48 1.79
N GLU A 349 -14.35 29.24 2.09
CA GLU A 349 -13.51 28.06 1.94
C GLU A 349 -13.08 27.81 0.48
N THR A 350 -13.93 28.17 -0.49
CA THR A 350 -13.62 28.07 -1.92
C THR A 350 -12.66 29.17 -2.37
N LEU A 351 -12.92 30.43 -1.97
CA LEU A 351 -12.11 31.59 -2.32
C LEU A 351 -10.68 31.48 -1.75
N SER A 352 -10.58 31.10 -0.49
CA SER A 352 -9.30 30.91 0.23
C SER A 352 -8.41 29.79 -0.33
N ARG A 353 -8.86 29.00 -1.31
CA ARG A 353 -8.01 28.02 -1.99
C ARG A 353 -7.14 28.63 -3.08
N VAL A 354 -7.60 29.73 -3.68
CA VAL A 354 -6.86 30.47 -4.70
C VAL A 354 -5.64 31.15 -4.06
N SER A 355 -5.76 31.57 -2.80
CA SER A 355 -4.76 32.35 -2.06
C SER A 355 -3.63 31.56 -1.41
N THR A 356 -3.85 30.28 -1.09
CA THR A 356 -2.80 29.45 -0.45
C THR A 356 -1.67 29.08 -1.41
N TRP A 357 -1.70 29.50 -2.66
CA TRP A 357 -0.74 29.12 -3.69
C TRP A 357 0.30 30.21 -3.96
N PRO A 358 1.56 30.07 -3.52
CA PRO A 358 2.68 30.68 -4.20
C PRO A 358 3.05 29.83 -5.41
N SER A 359 3.31 30.52 -6.53
CA SER A 359 3.91 30.05 -7.77
C SER A 359 4.85 28.85 -7.57
N ARG A 360 4.82 27.90 -8.52
CA ARG A 360 5.63 26.66 -8.72
C ARG A 360 6.99 26.48 -8.00
N GLN A 361 7.66 27.55 -7.54
CA GLN A 361 8.96 27.57 -6.87
C GLN A 361 9.00 26.90 -5.49
N ILE A 362 7.99 27.09 -4.61
CA ILE A 362 8.03 26.44 -3.26
C ILE A 362 7.84 24.92 -3.38
N TRP A 363 7.02 24.46 -4.33
CA TRP A 363 6.79 23.04 -4.60
C TRP A 363 7.99 22.33 -5.25
N LYS A 364 8.81 23.02 -6.04
CA LYS A 364 10.10 22.47 -6.51
C LYS A 364 10.94 22.02 -5.32
N SER A 365 11.12 22.87 -4.31
CA SER A 365 11.95 22.54 -3.14
C SER A 365 11.48 21.32 -2.33
N ASP A 366 10.17 21.09 -2.23
CA ASP A 366 9.62 19.95 -1.46
C ASP A 366 9.55 18.66 -2.30
N LEU A 367 9.40 18.78 -3.63
CA LEU A 367 9.59 17.68 -4.59
C LEU A 367 11.06 17.26 -4.69
N ASP A 368 11.98 18.23 -4.71
CA ASP A 368 13.42 18.02 -4.75
C ASP A 368 13.90 17.40 -3.43
N ARG A 369 13.42 17.88 -2.27
CA ARG A 369 13.65 17.22 -0.97
C ARG A 369 13.10 15.79 -0.91
N LYS A 370 11.93 15.52 -1.52
CA LYS A 370 11.38 14.16 -1.63
C LYS A 370 12.24 13.29 -2.54
N ARG A 371 12.78 13.83 -3.63
CA ARG A 371 13.73 13.15 -4.52
C ARG A 371 15.03 12.84 -3.79
N GLU A 372 15.60 13.80 -3.07
CA GLU A 372 16.81 13.63 -2.24
C GLU A 372 16.59 12.61 -1.12
N LYS A 373 15.48 12.67 -0.37
CA LYS A 373 15.18 11.66 0.66
C LYS A 373 14.97 10.27 0.07
N LYS A 374 14.42 10.18 -1.13
CA LYS A 374 14.23 8.90 -1.84
C LYS A 374 15.58 8.37 -2.37
N LYS A 375 16.45 9.26 -2.83
CA LYS A 375 17.84 8.98 -3.23
C LYS A 375 18.67 8.51 -2.02
N ALA A 376 18.67 9.25 -0.91
CA ALA A 376 19.33 8.88 0.34
C ALA A 376 18.77 7.61 1.00
N ARG A 377 17.51 7.27 0.75
CA ARG A 377 16.94 5.98 1.18
C ARG A 377 17.36 4.83 0.26
N HIS A 378 17.52 5.11 -1.04
CA HIS A 378 18.04 4.13 -1.99
C HIS A 378 19.52 3.86 -1.69
N GLU A 379 20.33 4.91 -1.52
CA GLU A 379 21.76 4.85 -1.17
C GLU A 379 22.01 4.08 0.13
N ARG A 380 21.26 4.35 1.20
CA ARG A 380 21.34 3.54 2.44
C ARG A 380 20.92 2.10 2.29
N ASN A 381 19.97 1.81 1.40
CA ASN A 381 19.53 0.44 1.15
C ASN A 381 20.54 -0.35 0.29
N THR A 382 21.27 0.34 -0.60
CA THR A 382 22.40 -0.24 -1.34
C THR A 382 23.62 -0.42 -0.45
N GLU A 383 23.99 0.56 0.38
CA GLU A 383 25.09 0.42 1.35
C GLU A 383 24.84 -0.72 2.35
N PHE A 384 23.58 -0.92 2.78
CA PHE A 384 23.21 -2.04 3.65
C PHE A 384 23.24 -3.39 2.91
N ALA A 385 23.03 -3.41 1.58
CA ALA A 385 23.16 -4.62 0.77
C ALA A 385 24.64 -4.98 0.57
N ASP A 386 25.48 -3.99 0.23
CA ASP A 386 26.92 -4.16 0.01
C ASP A 386 27.66 -4.54 1.30
N ALA A 387 27.24 -3.99 2.46
CA ALA A 387 27.77 -4.36 3.78
C ALA A 387 27.39 -5.79 4.19
N ASN A 388 26.24 -6.30 3.72
CA ASN A 388 25.79 -7.66 4.03
C ASN A 388 26.47 -8.69 3.12
N GLU A 389 26.79 -8.31 1.88
CA GLU A 389 27.56 -9.11 0.91
C GLU A 389 29.03 -9.26 1.36
N THR A 390 29.67 -8.18 1.82
CA THR A 390 31.04 -8.23 2.40
C THR A 390 31.14 -9.04 3.69
N LEU A 391 30.08 -9.07 4.51
CA LEU A 391 29.98 -9.92 5.71
C LEU A 391 29.80 -11.41 5.36
N GLU A 392 29.07 -11.72 4.29
CA GLU A 392 28.92 -13.08 3.76
C GLU A 392 30.22 -13.59 3.11
N GLU A 393 30.96 -12.74 2.39
CA GLU A 393 32.29 -13.06 1.85
C GLU A 393 33.34 -13.28 2.96
N HIS A 394 33.33 -12.45 4.03
CA HIS A 394 34.19 -12.68 5.19
C HIS A 394 33.85 -13.99 5.92
N ARG A 395 32.55 -14.32 6.04
CA ARG A 395 32.13 -15.62 6.57
C ARG A 395 32.60 -16.76 5.68
N ALA A 396 32.46 -16.66 4.36
CA ALA A 396 32.90 -17.69 3.42
C ALA A 396 34.42 -17.94 3.49
N ASN A 397 35.23 -16.87 3.66
CA ASN A 397 36.69 -16.99 3.80
C ASN A 397 37.13 -17.61 5.13
N VAL A 398 36.40 -17.37 6.23
CA VAL A 398 36.69 -18.00 7.53
C VAL A 398 36.38 -19.51 7.51
N TYR A 399 35.40 -19.95 6.71
CA TYR A 399 35.10 -21.37 6.52
C TYR A 399 36.03 -22.09 5.53
N ALA A 400 36.83 -21.35 4.74
CA ALA A 400 37.74 -21.93 3.74
C ALA A 400 39.15 -22.27 4.27
N HIS A 401 39.49 -21.88 5.50
CA HIS A 401 40.82 -22.10 6.09
C HIS A 401 40.90 -23.16 7.20
N GLY A 402 39.87 -23.98 7.35
CA GLY A 402 39.83 -25.07 8.32
C GLY A 402 39.49 -26.40 7.68
N GLU A 403 40.44 -26.98 6.94
CA GLU A 403 40.67 -28.44 6.80
C GLU A 403 41.73 -28.66 5.70
N GLY A 404 42.99 -28.60 6.13
CA GLY A 404 44.12 -29.14 5.40
C GLY A 404 44.36 -30.60 5.78
N ASP A 405 45.06 -31.28 4.88
CA ASP A 405 45.81 -32.53 5.05
C ASP A 405 45.04 -33.85 5.11
N VAL A 406 45.01 -34.56 3.98
CA VAL A 406 45.80 -35.81 3.81
C VAL A 406 46.27 -35.96 2.34
N ASN A 407 47.57 -35.75 2.13
CA ASN A 407 48.54 -36.53 1.31
C ASN A 407 47.99 -37.70 0.44
N ARG A 408 48.50 -38.05 -0.75
CA ARG A 408 49.81 -37.82 -1.41
C ARG A 408 49.79 -38.45 -2.82
N GLU A 409 50.55 -37.84 -3.74
CA GLU A 409 51.49 -38.42 -4.76
C GLU A 409 51.06 -39.68 -5.57
N TYR A 410 51.13 -39.80 -6.91
CA TYR A 410 52.04 -39.37 -7.99
C TYR A 410 51.17 -39.27 -9.29
N GLY A 411 51.45 -38.61 -10.41
CA GLY A 411 52.61 -37.94 -10.99
C GLY A 411 52.44 -37.95 -12.52
N MET A 412 52.66 -36.80 -13.16
CA MET A 412 53.16 -36.61 -14.55
C MET A 412 52.28 -36.94 -15.80
N SER A 413 51.98 -35.85 -16.53
CA SER A 413 52.14 -35.59 -17.98
C SER A 413 51.74 -36.63 -19.05
N GLY A 414 51.13 -36.15 -20.14
CA GLY A 414 51.26 -36.81 -21.45
C GLY A 414 50.04 -36.70 -22.37
N GLN A 415 50.21 -35.96 -23.46
CA GLN A 415 49.23 -35.73 -24.52
C GLN A 415 48.96 -36.97 -25.42
N ARG A 416 47.77 -36.95 -26.03
CA ARG A 416 47.41 -37.45 -27.39
C ARG A 416 47.63 -38.93 -27.72
N GLY A 417 46.58 -39.54 -28.30
CA GLY A 417 46.77 -40.52 -29.38
C GLY A 417 45.94 -41.80 -29.30
N GLN A 418 44.75 -41.73 -29.87
CA GLN A 418 43.94 -42.78 -30.50
C GLN A 418 44.52 -44.21 -30.70
N ARG A 419 43.62 -45.18 -30.38
CA ARG A 419 43.19 -46.39 -31.13
C ARG A 419 43.78 -47.77 -30.79
N GLY A 420 42.83 -48.69 -30.57
CA GLY A 420 42.85 -50.10 -30.98
C GLY A 420 42.30 -51.04 -29.88
N ILE A 421 41.52 -52.11 -30.08
CA ILE A 421 40.99 -52.86 -31.23
C ILE A 421 39.79 -53.70 -30.71
N ASN A 422 38.85 -54.01 -31.61
CA ASN A 422 37.64 -54.86 -31.51
C ASN A 422 37.90 -56.32 -31.06
N THR A 423 36.93 -57.11 -30.59
CA THR A 423 36.00 -57.86 -31.47
C THR A 423 34.89 -58.61 -30.71
N ASP A 424 33.67 -58.45 -31.25
CA ASP A 424 32.59 -59.41 -31.51
C ASP A 424 32.14 -60.44 -30.44
N GLY A 425 30.84 -60.65 -30.17
CA GLY A 425 29.65 -60.12 -30.83
C GLY A 425 28.37 -60.70 -30.21
N PHE A 426 27.23 -60.07 -30.52
CA PHE A 426 26.03 -60.70 -31.10
C PHE A 426 25.02 -59.59 -31.39
N ARG A 427 24.59 -59.55 -32.65
CA ARG A 427 23.78 -58.50 -33.28
C ARG A 427 22.32 -58.58 -32.85
N TYR A 428 21.73 -57.42 -32.55
CA TYR A 428 20.64 -56.90 -33.35
C TYR A 428 20.93 -55.42 -33.63
N ASN A 429 21.24 -55.11 -34.89
CA ASN A 429 21.32 -53.76 -35.39
C ASN A 429 19.93 -53.11 -35.26
N ASN A 430 19.83 -52.02 -34.49
CA ASN A 430 18.90 -50.95 -34.81
C ASN A 430 19.72 -49.74 -35.24
N PRO A 431 19.73 -49.37 -36.53
CA PRO A 431 20.41 -48.16 -36.99
C PRO A 431 19.59 -46.94 -36.56
N HIS A 432 20.27 -45.91 -36.08
CA HIS A 432 19.75 -44.59 -35.67
C HIS A 432 19.20 -44.46 -34.23
N THR A 433 20.10 -44.28 -33.25
CA THR A 433 19.78 -43.47 -32.06
C THR A 433 20.77 -42.32 -32.01
N VAL A 434 20.32 -41.13 -32.40
CA VAL A 434 21.08 -39.88 -32.21
C VAL A 434 21.28 -39.69 -30.71
N SER A 435 22.51 -39.40 -30.27
CA SER A 435 22.78 -39.03 -28.87
C SER A 435 22.21 -37.63 -28.62
N ILE A 436 20.97 -37.58 -28.16
CA ILE A 436 20.25 -36.33 -27.92
C ILE A 436 20.38 -35.99 -26.45
N ARG A 437 20.93 -34.81 -26.15
CA ARG A 437 21.00 -34.27 -24.79
C ARG A 437 20.11 -33.03 -24.74
N PRO A 438 19.10 -32.98 -23.86
CA PRO A 438 18.30 -31.78 -23.68
C PRO A 438 19.16 -30.64 -23.14
N GLU A 439 18.74 -29.41 -23.43
CA GLU A 439 19.36 -28.22 -22.86
C GLU A 439 19.16 -28.18 -21.33
N PRO A 440 20.09 -27.56 -20.59
CA PRO A 440 19.93 -27.43 -19.14
C PRO A 440 18.84 -26.40 -18.79
N TYR A 441 18.04 -26.69 -17.77
CA TYR A 441 16.96 -25.80 -17.32
C TYR A 441 17.17 -25.30 -15.89
N ASP A 442 17.31 -23.99 -15.71
CA ASP A 442 17.53 -23.36 -14.41
C ASP A 442 16.26 -22.71 -13.79
N GLY A 443 15.16 -22.65 -14.54
CA GLY A 443 13.92 -21.96 -14.15
C GLY A 443 13.82 -20.51 -14.63
N GLY A 444 14.76 -20.04 -15.46
CA GLY A 444 14.76 -18.73 -16.10
C GLY A 444 13.94 -18.68 -17.39
N GLU A 445 13.98 -19.74 -18.19
CA GLU A 445 13.29 -19.89 -19.47
C GLU A 445 11.82 -20.32 -19.31
N ASP A 446 11.01 -20.08 -20.35
CA ASP A 446 9.59 -20.42 -20.34
C ASP A 446 9.43 -21.94 -20.23
N TRP A 447 8.67 -22.38 -19.23
CA TRP A 447 8.58 -23.80 -18.92
C TRP A 447 7.85 -24.56 -20.03
N GLU A 448 6.81 -23.95 -20.62
CA GLU A 448 6.01 -24.53 -21.69
C GLU A 448 6.84 -24.67 -22.99
N GLU A 449 7.69 -23.69 -23.30
CA GLU A 449 8.65 -23.78 -24.42
C GLU A 449 9.73 -24.84 -24.17
N TYR A 450 10.33 -24.85 -22.98
CA TYR A 450 11.37 -25.81 -22.61
C TYR A 450 10.85 -27.26 -22.59
N ILE A 451 9.68 -27.52 -22.01
CA ILE A 451 9.12 -28.87 -21.94
C ILE A 451 8.74 -29.38 -23.34
N SER A 452 8.28 -28.49 -24.23
CA SER A 452 8.04 -28.84 -25.63
C SER A 452 9.32 -29.27 -26.35
N HIS A 453 10.45 -28.57 -26.15
CA HIS A 453 11.76 -28.99 -26.69
C HIS A 453 12.18 -30.33 -26.09
N PHE A 454 12.08 -30.49 -24.77
CA PHE A 454 12.45 -31.72 -24.08
C PHE A 454 11.67 -32.94 -24.61
N GLU A 455 10.37 -32.80 -24.90
CA GLU A 455 9.55 -33.87 -25.49
C GLU A 455 10.00 -34.23 -26.90
N VAL A 456 10.35 -33.25 -27.74
CA VAL A 456 10.89 -33.49 -29.08
C VAL A 456 12.22 -34.24 -28.99
N CYS A 457 13.10 -33.89 -28.05
CA CYS A 457 14.33 -34.65 -27.78
C CYS A 457 14.04 -36.09 -27.35
N ALA A 458 13.03 -36.28 -26.50
CA ALA A 458 12.63 -37.59 -26.01
C ALA A 458 11.98 -38.45 -27.10
N GLU A 459 11.22 -37.85 -28.01
CA GLU A 459 10.59 -38.53 -29.14
C GLU A 459 11.63 -38.96 -30.19
N LEU A 460 12.54 -38.06 -30.56
CA LEU A 460 13.67 -38.36 -31.44
C LEU A 460 14.62 -39.41 -30.83
N GLY A 461 14.78 -39.39 -29.50
CA GLY A 461 15.58 -40.35 -28.74
C GLY A 461 14.84 -41.64 -28.37
N ARG A 462 13.54 -41.75 -28.68
CA ARG A 462 12.64 -42.86 -28.29
C ARG A 462 12.70 -43.22 -26.80
N TRP A 463 12.72 -42.22 -25.93
CA TRP A 463 12.82 -42.42 -24.48
C TRP A 463 11.50 -42.94 -23.90
N ARG A 464 11.60 -43.92 -23.00
CA ARG A 464 10.48 -44.34 -22.16
C ARG A 464 10.36 -43.40 -20.97
N ASP A 465 9.21 -43.38 -20.31
CA ASP A 465 8.95 -42.42 -19.21
C ASP A 465 10.00 -42.49 -18.08
N ALA A 466 10.51 -43.67 -17.75
CA ALA A 466 11.60 -43.82 -16.78
C ALA A 466 12.90 -43.13 -17.24
N ASP A 467 13.20 -43.19 -18.55
CA ASP A 467 14.36 -42.55 -19.16
C ASP A 467 14.15 -41.01 -19.24
N LYS A 468 12.92 -40.56 -19.52
CA LYS A 468 12.53 -39.14 -19.50
C LYS A 468 12.70 -38.51 -18.12
N VAL A 469 12.28 -39.20 -17.06
CA VAL A 469 12.44 -38.72 -15.67
C VAL A 469 13.90 -38.48 -15.33
N LEU A 470 14.77 -39.45 -15.64
CA LEU A 470 16.20 -39.36 -15.37
C LEU A 470 16.87 -38.25 -16.20
N ALA A 471 16.52 -38.16 -17.48
CA ALA A 471 17.03 -37.13 -18.38
C ALA A 471 16.58 -35.73 -17.93
N LEU A 472 15.32 -35.55 -17.54
CA LEU A 472 14.79 -34.28 -17.05
C LEU A 472 15.49 -33.88 -15.75
N ALA A 473 15.60 -34.80 -14.78
CA ALA A 473 16.32 -34.57 -13.54
C ALA A 473 17.79 -34.19 -13.76
N ALA A 474 18.46 -34.81 -14.74
CA ALA A 474 19.84 -34.51 -15.11
C ALA A 474 20.01 -33.17 -15.84
N ALA A 475 18.96 -32.65 -16.48
CA ALA A 475 18.96 -31.35 -17.16
C ALA A 475 18.71 -30.17 -16.19
N LEU A 476 18.09 -30.38 -15.03
CA LEU A 476 17.79 -29.29 -14.08
C LEU A 476 19.05 -28.67 -13.44
N ARG A 477 19.08 -27.34 -13.37
CA ARG A 477 20.14 -26.52 -12.75
C ARG A 477 19.55 -25.49 -11.79
N GLY A 478 20.41 -24.87 -10.99
CA GLY A 478 20.05 -23.70 -10.16
C GLY A 478 18.73 -23.85 -9.36
N PRO A 479 17.85 -22.83 -9.37
CA PRO A 479 16.56 -22.85 -8.67
C PRO A 479 15.64 -24.03 -9.02
N ALA A 480 15.65 -24.49 -10.28
CA ALA A 480 14.88 -25.66 -10.70
C ALA A 480 15.39 -26.96 -10.07
N ARG A 481 16.72 -27.12 -9.94
CA ARG A 481 17.33 -28.26 -9.23
C ARG A 481 17.02 -28.22 -7.73
N THR A 482 17.09 -27.06 -7.10
CA THR A 482 16.73 -26.90 -5.68
C THR A 482 15.27 -27.30 -5.42
N PHE A 483 14.36 -26.90 -6.31
CA PHE A 483 12.97 -27.30 -6.23
C PHE A 483 12.77 -28.80 -6.44
N TYR A 484 13.44 -29.40 -7.43
CA TYR A 484 13.41 -30.85 -7.65
C TYR A 484 13.86 -31.65 -6.42
N ILE A 485 14.94 -31.22 -5.75
CA ILE A 485 15.43 -31.88 -4.52
C ILE A 485 14.34 -31.89 -3.43
N SER A 486 13.54 -30.83 -3.33
CA SER A 486 12.48 -30.69 -2.34
C SER A 486 11.22 -31.56 -2.57
N LEU A 487 11.09 -32.22 -3.73
CA LEU A 487 9.95 -33.10 -4.04
C LEU A 487 10.07 -34.48 -3.37
N GLU A 488 8.95 -35.14 -3.12
CA GLU A 488 8.93 -36.50 -2.56
C GLU A 488 9.39 -37.54 -3.59
N GLN A 489 9.89 -38.71 -3.14
CA GLN A 489 10.45 -39.73 -4.02
C GLN A 489 9.39 -40.34 -4.98
N THR A 490 8.13 -40.33 -4.57
CA THR A 490 6.97 -40.75 -5.37
C THR A 490 6.71 -39.77 -6.52
N GLU A 491 6.84 -38.47 -6.27
CA GLU A 491 6.68 -37.41 -7.26
C GLU A 491 7.85 -37.33 -8.25
N LYS A 492 9.05 -37.75 -7.82
CA LYS A 492 10.26 -37.80 -8.66
C LYS A 492 10.29 -38.96 -9.64
N ARG A 493 9.48 -40.01 -9.44
CA ARG A 493 9.52 -41.24 -10.26
C ARG A 493 8.49 -41.26 -11.38
N ASP A 494 7.49 -40.38 -11.32
CA ASP A 494 6.44 -40.26 -12.31
C ASP A 494 6.67 -39.02 -13.17
N TYR A 495 6.77 -39.23 -14.48
CA TYR A 495 7.06 -38.16 -15.43
C TYR A 495 5.94 -37.11 -15.49
N GLY A 496 4.68 -37.54 -15.43
CA GLY A 496 3.52 -36.64 -15.48
C GLY A 496 3.40 -35.77 -14.23
N ILE A 497 3.64 -36.36 -13.05
CA ILE A 497 3.64 -35.62 -11.78
C ILE A 497 4.83 -34.65 -11.73
N LEU A 498 6.02 -35.07 -12.15
CA LEU A 498 7.21 -34.24 -12.16
C LEU A 498 7.06 -33.00 -13.06
N THR A 499 6.56 -33.20 -14.28
CA THR A 499 6.33 -32.10 -15.23
C THR A 499 5.23 -31.15 -14.75
N GLN A 500 4.14 -31.67 -14.16
CA GLN A 500 3.08 -30.86 -13.57
C GLN A 500 3.61 -29.99 -12.41
N ARG A 501 4.41 -30.55 -11.50
CA ARG A 501 4.97 -29.82 -10.36
C ARG A 501 5.92 -28.72 -10.79
N LEU A 502 6.76 -29.00 -11.79
CA LEU A 502 7.67 -28.01 -12.37
C LEU A 502 6.90 -26.92 -13.13
N GLY A 503 5.87 -27.27 -13.88
CA GLY A 503 5.00 -26.32 -14.57
C GLY A 503 4.20 -25.41 -13.63
N LEU A 504 3.71 -25.93 -12.51
CA LEU A 504 3.07 -25.09 -11.48
C LEU A 504 4.04 -24.09 -10.85
N ARG A 505 5.33 -24.42 -10.78
CA ARG A 505 6.35 -23.60 -10.12
C ARG A 505 7.01 -22.59 -11.07
N PHE A 506 7.23 -22.98 -12.32
CA PHE A 506 8.01 -22.22 -13.31
C PHE A 506 7.24 -21.84 -14.58
N GLY A 507 5.97 -22.25 -14.70
CA GLY A 507 5.10 -21.98 -15.83
C GLY A 507 4.68 -20.52 -16.03
N SER A 508 4.03 -20.33 -17.18
CA SER A 508 3.56 -19.09 -17.81
C SER A 508 3.07 -17.98 -16.86
N THR A 509 2.44 -18.27 -15.72
CA THR A 509 1.96 -17.21 -14.81
C THR A 509 3.08 -16.34 -14.23
N ARG A 510 4.30 -16.87 -14.04
CA ARG A 510 5.46 -16.08 -13.56
C ARG A 510 6.22 -15.42 -14.72
N GLN A 511 6.24 -16.05 -15.89
CA GLN A 511 6.78 -15.55 -17.15
C GLN A 511 5.96 -14.37 -17.70
N GLN A 512 4.63 -14.49 -17.76
CA GLN A 512 3.69 -13.44 -18.14
C GLN A 512 3.88 -12.19 -17.27
N ASN A 513 3.91 -12.33 -15.95
CA ASN A 513 4.15 -11.20 -15.04
C ASN A 513 5.51 -10.53 -15.26
N ARG A 514 6.54 -11.30 -15.67
CA ARG A 514 7.86 -10.79 -16.04
C ARG A 514 7.81 -10.03 -17.36
N TRP A 515 7.12 -10.56 -18.38
CA TRP A 515 6.94 -9.90 -19.68
C TRP A 515 6.06 -8.65 -19.57
N LEU A 516 5.01 -8.67 -18.74
CA LEU A 516 4.22 -7.50 -18.37
C LEU A 516 5.09 -6.42 -17.73
N SER A 517 5.92 -6.80 -16.75
CA SER A 517 6.85 -5.86 -16.10
C SER A 517 7.88 -5.31 -17.10
N ARG A 518 8.42 -6.14 -18.01
CA ARG A 518 9.36 -5.70 -19.06
C ARG A 518 8.70 -4.74 -20.05
N LEU A 519 7.49 -5.04 -20.51
CA LEU A 519 6.70 -4.20 -21.41
C LEU A 519 6.44 -2.83 -20.78
N GLU A 520 6.00 -2.79 -19.51
CA GLU A 520 5.71 -1.54 -18.79
C GLU A 520 6.97 -0.69 -18.52
N MET A 521 8.10 -1.33 -18.27
CA MET A 521 9.37 -0.65 -17.99
C MET A 521 10.18 -0.29 -19.24
N ARG A 522 9.83 -0.84 -20.41
CA ARG A 522 10.54 -0.57 -21.67
C ARG A 522 10.38 0.90 -22.08
N LYS A 523 11.52 1.59 -22.19
CA LYS A 523 11.64 2.96 -22.69
C LYS A 523 12.58 2.98 -23.89
N ARG A 524 12.45 3.99 -24.75
CA ARG A 524 13.35 4.18 -25.89
C ARG A 524 14.77 4.48 -25.39
N ASN A 525 15.76 3.75 -25.91
CA ASN A 525 17.16 4.06 -25.65
C ASN A 525 17.63 5.26 -26.51
N PRO A 526 18.62 6.06 -26.03
CA PRO A 526 19.17 7.15 -26.83
C PRO A 526 19.75 6.61 -28.16
N GLY A 527 19.25 7.10 -29.30
CA GLY A 527 19.68 6.68 -30.64
C GLY A 527 18.92 5.47 -31.24
N GLU A 528 18.00 4.86 -30.49
CA GLU A 528 17.20 3.73 -30.99
C GLU A 528 16.16 4.17 -32.05
N ALA A 529 16.02 3.41 -33.13
CA ALA A 529 14.99 3.63 -34.15
C ALA A 529 13.59 3.30 -33.62
N ILE A 530 12.59 4.10 -33.97
CA ILE A 530 11.21 3.96 -33.46
C ILE A 530 10.58 2.63 -33.93
N ALA A 531 10.85 2.21 -35.15
CA ALA A 531 10.36 0.93 -35.68
C ALA A 531 10.91 -0.26 -34.87
N ALA A 532 12.20 -0.23 -34.52
CA ALA A 532 12.82 -1.27 -33.69
C ALA A 532 12.18 -1.34 -32.28
N LEU A 533 11.89 -0.19 -31.67
CA LEU A 533 11.16 -0.13 -30.40
C LEU A 533 9.73 -0.66 -30.54
N ALA A 534 9.03 -0.35 -31.63
CA ALA A 534 7.66 -0.81 -31.86
C ALA A 534 7.59 -2.34 -32.00
N ASP A 535 8.52 -2.92 -32.75
CA ASP A 535 8.59 -4.37 -32.96
C ASP A 535 8.94 -5.12 -31.67
N ASP A 536 9.88 -4.58 -30.88
CA ASP A 536 10.18 -5.09 -29.54
C ASP A 536 8.94 -5.09 -28.62
N LEU A 537 8.19 -3.98 -28.61
CA LEU A 537 6.99 -3.85 -27.78
C LEU A 537 5.88 -4.81 -28.22
N ARG A 538 5.73 -5.08 -29.53
CA ARG A 538 4.79 -6.08 -30.04
C ARG A 538 5.16 -7.49 -29.58
N GLN A 539 6.43 -7.87 -29.71
CA GLN A 539 6.90 -9.18 -29.27
C GLN A 539 6.73 -9.36 -27.75
N MET A 540 7.01 -8.31 -26.97
CA MET A 540 6.77 -8.32 -25.53
C MET A 540 5.28 -8.40 -25.19
N ALA A 541 4.40 -7.71 -25.93
CA ALA A 541 2.96 -7.75 -25.72
C ALA A 541 2.34 -9.12 -26.03
N GLN A 542 2.80 -9.78 -27.10
CA GLN A 542 2.38 -11.15 -27.44
C GLN A 542 2.71 -12.15 -26.32
N ARG A 543 3.91 -12.02 -25.71
CA ARG A 543 4.35 -12.87 -24.60
C ARG A 543 3.70 -12.50 -23.26
N ALA A 544 3.39 -11.23 -23.06
CA ALA A 544 2.78 -10.71 -21.84
C ALA A 544 1.26 -10.99 -21.76
N TYR A 545 0.58 -11.03 -22.91
CA TYR A 545 -0.88 -11.16 -23.03
C TYR A 545 -1.28 -12.32 -23.95
N ILE A 546 -0.76 -13.52 -23.68
CA ILE A 546 -1.01 -14.71 -24.53
C ILE A 546 -2.51 -15.08 -24.62
N ASP A 547 -3.30 -14.71 -23.59
CA ASP A 547 -4.73 -15.00 -23.51
C ASP A 547 -5.61 -13.99 -24.29
N LEU A 548 -5.01 -12.95 -24.88
CA LEU A 548 -5.70 -11.92 -25.67
C LEU A 548 -5.54 -12.17 -27.17
N ASP A 549 -6.49 -11.68 -27.97
CA ASP A 549 -6.41 -11.77 -29.42
C ASP A 549 -5.35 -10.81 -30.00
N ALA A 550 -4.87 -11.11 -31.21
CA ALA A 550 -3.79 -10.35 -31.85
C ALA A 550 -4.11 -8.86 -32.00
N ARG A 551 -5.38 -8.50 -32.18
CA ARG A 551 -5.82 -7.10 -32.26
C ARG A 551 -5.68 -6.40 -30.91
N ALA A 552 -6.10 -7.01 -29.80
CA ALA A 552 -5.92 -6.42 -28.48
C ALA A 552 -4.42 -6.33 -28.10
N GLN A 553 -3.62 -7.35 -28.44
CA GLN A 553 -2.18 -7.33 -28.22
C GLN A 553 -1.49 -6.16 -28.96
N GLU A 554 -1.87 -5.92 -30.22
CA GLU A 554 -1.34 -4.80 -31.03
C GLU A 554 -1.72 -3.44 -30.41
N VAL A 555 -2.97 -3.27 -29.96
CA VAL A 555 -3.41 -2.04 -29.29
C VAL A 555 -2.63 -1.77 -28.00
N LEU A 556 -2.33 -2.83 -27.23
CA LEU A 556 -1.56 -2.71 -25.99
C LEU A 556 -0.09 -2.36 -26.26
N ALA A 557 0.52 -2.94 -27.30
CA ALA A 557 1.86 -2.57 -27.75
C ALA A 557 1.93 -1.10 -28.21
N LEU A 558 0.96 -0.65 -29.01
CA LEU A 558 0.87 0.74 -29.50
C LEU A 558 0.67 1.74 -28.36
N ASN A 559 -0.18 1.41 -27.37
CA ASN A 559 -0.36 2.25 -26.19
C ASN A 559 0.93 2.42 -25.38
N GLN A 560 1.75 1.36 -25.31
CA GLN A 560 3.03 1.44 -24.63
C GLN A 560 4.10 2.18 -25.46
N LEU A 561 4.06 2.04 -26.79
CA LEU A 561 4.89 2.83 -27.70
C LEU A 561 4.59 4.33 -27.53
N TYR A 562 3.30 4.69 -27.50
CA TYR A 562 2.89 6.06 -27.21
C TYR A 562 3.40 6.54 -25.85
N LYS A 563 3.43 5.70 -24.81
CA LYS A 563 3.96 6.12 -23.49
C LYS A 563 5.49 6.28 -23.47
N SER A 564 6.21 5.54 -24.30
CA SER A 564 7.68 5.44 -24.26
C SER A 564 8.41 6.40 -25.21
N VAL A 565 7.68 7.06 -26.11
CA VAL A 565 8.20 8.05 -27.08
C VAL A 565 8.13 9.49 -26.53
N THR A 566 9.06 10.37 -26.92
CA THR A 566 9.14 11.75 -26.43
C THR A 566 8.03 12.65 -27.00
N PRO A 567 7.67 13.77 -26.32
CA PRO A 567 6.62 14.68 -26.79
C PRO A 567 6.84 15.23 -28.20
N GLU A 568 8.09 15.41 -28.62
CA GLU A 568 8.46 15.95 -29.93
C GLU A 568 8.10 14.99 -31.07
N VAL A 569 8.32 13.69 -30.86
CA VAL A 569 7.96 12.65 -31.84
C VAL A 569 6.45 12.43 -31.86
N LYS A 570 5.77 12.53 -30.71
CA LYS A 570 4.29 12.50 -30.65
C LYS A 570 3.67 13.61 -31.49
N TYR A 571 4.24 14.82 -31.39
CA TYR A 571 3.81 15.98 -32.15
C TYR A 571 4.03 15.81 -33.66
N GLN A 572 5.14 15.17 -34.06
CA GLN A 572 5.41 14.83 -35.46
C GLN A 572 4.42 13.80 -36.02
N CYS A 573 4.09 12.74 -35.26
CA CYS A 573 3.10 11.74 -35.66
C CYS A 573 1.66 12.28 -35.74
N THR A 574 1.31 13.30 -34.94
CA THR A 574 -0.03 13.94 -35.03
C THR A 574 -0.15 14.94 -36.17
N ASN A 575 0.96 15.50 -36.66
CA ASN A 575 0.94 16.47 -37.77
C ASN A 575 1.08 15.82 -39.16
N GLN A 576 1.67 14.63 -39.24
CA GLN A 576 1.66 13.80 -40.44
C GLN A 576 0.57 12.74 -40.28
N GLY A 577 -0.67 13.09 -40.63
CA GLY A 577 -1.80 12.16 -40.55
C GLY A 577 -1.51 10.86 -41.33
N LEU A 578 -1.39 9.77 -40.58
CA LEU A 578 -1.45 8.39 -41.06
C LEU A 578 -2.67 7.72 -40.45
#